data_AF-A0A412YDN7-F1
#
_entry.id   AF-A0A412YDN7-F1
#
_cell.length_a   1.000
_cell.length_b   1.000
_cell.length_c   1.000
_cell.angle_alpha   90.00
_cell.angle_beta   90.00
_cell.angle_gamma   90.00
#
_symmetry.space_group_name_H-M   'P 1'
#
loop_
_entity.id
_entity.type
_entity.pdbx_description
1 polymer ?
#
loop_
_entity_poly.entity_id
_entity_poly.type
_entity_poly.pdbx_seq_one_letter_code
_entity_poly.pdbx_strand_id
1 'polypeptide(L)'
;MRKKTIINYPLLWEKLGEYARKAGRAGARPLLLLYYVMKSPDTPKTDKLLIASAISYLVLPIDLISAKRLPIIGWIDEVVSLTIAYQKVCKYITPEIESEVNNVLERWFPECKYELIS
;
A
#
# COMPACT_ATOMS: atom_id res chain seq x y z
N MET A 1 21.57 -16.72 -9.62
CA MET A 1 21.90 -15.70 -8.60
C MET A 1 20.62 -15.13 -8.01
N ARG A 2 20.28 -15.41 -6.74
CA ARG A 2 19.14 -14.73 -6.07
C ARG A 2 19.53 -13.26 -5.88
N LYS A 3 18.90 -12.35 -6.63
CA LYS A 3 19.01 -10.92 -6.37
C LYS A 3 18.50 -10.67 -4.95
N LYS A 4 19.39 -10.28 -4.03
CA LYS A 4 19.05 -9.92 -2.66
C LYS A 4 18.22 -8.63 -2.74
N THR A 5 16.89 -8.74 -2.68
CA THR A 5 16.01 -7.58 -2.67
C THR A 5 16.19 -6.85 -1.35
N ILE A 6 16.42 -5.54 -1.40
CA ILE A 6 16.65 -4.70 -0.20
C ILE A 6 15.37 -4.60 0.66
N ILE A 7 14.22 -4.92 0.06
CA ILE A 7 12.89 -4.83 0.66
C ILE A 7 12.51 -6.14 1.35
N ASN A 8 12.19 -6.07 2.65
CA ASN A 8 11.67 -7.20 3.43
C ASN A 8 10.15 -7.33 3.22
N TYR A 9 9.75 -8.09 2.19
CA TYR A 9 8.34 -8.28 1.84
C TYR A 9 7.48 -8.93 2.95
N PRO A 10 7.96 -9.96 3.69
CA PRO A 10 7.20 -10.53 4.80
C PRO A 10 6.85 -9.50 5.88
N LEU A 11 7.82 -8.69 6.32
CA LEU A 11 7.59 -7.65 7.32
C LEU A 11 6.62 -6.58 6.81
N LEU A 12 6.77 -6.18 5.54
CA LEU A 12 5.87 -5.21 4.92
C LEU A 12 4.43 -5.72 4.88
N TRP A 13 4.24 -7.00 4.52
CA TRP A 13 2.92 -7.63 4.48
C TRP A 13 2.24 -7.67 5.86
N GLU A 14 3.00 -8.00 6.91
CA GLU A 14 2.50 -7.99 8.28
C GLU A 14 2.00 -6.59 8.67
N LYS A 15 2.82 -5.57 8.43
CA LYS A 15 2.49 -4.17 8.74
C LYS A 15 1.31 -3.64 7.92
N LEU A 16 1.20 -4.06 6.66
CA LEU A 16 0.03 -3.78 5.82
C LEU A 16 -1.24 -4.40 6.38
N GLY A 17 -1.17 -5.63 6.90
CA GLY A 17 -2.30 -6.28 7.57
C GLY A 17 -2.73 -5.54 8.84
N GLU A 18 -1.78 -5.08 9.66
CA GLU A 18 -2.05 -4.25 10.84
C GLU A 18 -2.74 -2.94 10.48
N TYR A 19 -2.24 -2.26 9.43
CA TYR A 19 -2.85 -1.02 8.94
C TYR A 19 -4.25 -1.27 8.36
N ALA A 20 -4.40 -2.29 7.52
CA ALA A 20 -5.67 -2.65 6.90
C ALA A 20 -6.76 -2.90 7.95
N ARG A 21 -6.43 -3.59 9.05
CA ARG A 21 -7.37 -3.80 10.17
C ARG A 21 -7.87 -2.49 10.78
N LYS A 22 -7.05 -1.43 10.80
CA LYS A 22 -7.42 -0.12 11.33
C LYS A 22 -8.16 0.75 10.31
N ALA A 23 -7.70 0.74 9.06
CA ALA A 23 -8.20 1.60 7.98
C ALA A 23 -9.42 1.02 7.23
N GLY A 24 -9.71 -0.27 7.42
CA GLY A 24 -10.80 -0.98 6.75
C GLY A 24 -10.53 -1.27 5.27
N ARG A 25 -11.51 -1.90 4.61
CA ARG A 25 -11.42 -2.36 3.21
C ARG A 25 -11.03 -1.25 2.23
N ALA A 26 -11.63 -0.07 2.39
CA ALA A 26 -11.37 1.08 1.51
C ALA A 26 -9.93 1.61 1.64
N GLY A 27 -9.38 1.66 2.85
CA GLY A 27 -7.99 2.06 3.09
C GLY A 27 -6.96 0.99 2.72
N ALA A 28 -7.33 -0.29 2.82
CA ALA A 28 -6.46 -1.41 2.47
C ALA A 28 -6.24 -1.55 0.95
N ARG A 29 -7.27 -1.29 0.14
CA ARG A 29 -7.22 -1.45 -1.32
C ARG A 29 -6.05 -0.72 -2.00
N PRO A 30 -5.85 0.61 -1.83
CA PRO A 30 -4.76 1.31 -2.50
C PRO A 30 -3.38 0.81 -2.06
N LEU A 31 -3.21 0.44 -0.79
CA LEU A 31 -1.95 -0.10 -0.29
C LEU A 31 -1.62 -1.48 -0.85
N LEU A 32 -2.64 -2.34 -0.99
CA LEU A 32 -2.48 -3.65 -1.62
C LEU A 32 -2.12 -3.50 -3.11
N LEU A 33 -2.76 -2.60 -3.84
CA LEU A 33 -2.40 -2.29 -5.23
C LEU A 33 -0.93 -1.88 -5.34
N LEU A 34 -0.49 -0.94 -4.52
CA LEU A 34 0.91 -0.51 -4.45
C LEU A 34 1.85 -1.69 -4.15
N TYR A 35 1.52 -2.53 -3.17
CA TYR A 35 2.33 -3.70 -2.81
C TYR A 35 2.50 -4.68 -3.98
N TYR A 36 1.40 -5.00 -4.69
CA TYR A 36 1.44 -5.94 -5.81
C TYR A 36 2.15 -5.36 -7.03
N VAL A 37 1.97 -4.07 -7.33
CA VAL A 37 2.75 -3.39 -8.37
C VAL A 37 4.24 -3.42 -8.02
N MET A 38 4.62 -3.13 -6.77
CA MET A 38 6.02 -3.21 -6.34
C MET A 38 6.61 -4.63 -6.45
N LYS A 39 5.77 -5.68 -6.36
CA LYS A 39 6.18 -7.08 -6.52
C LYS A 39 6.32 -7.47 -8.00
N SER A 40 5.62 -6.80 -8.91
CA SER A 40 5.66 -7.11 -10.34
C SER A 40 7.08 -6.99 -10.91
N PRO A 41 7.57 -7.95 -11.71
CA PRO A 41 8.86 -7.84 -12.38
C PRO A 41 8.91 -6.69 -13.38
N ASP A 42 7.77 -6.30 -13.94
CA ASP A 42 7.64 -5.28 -14.99
C ASP A 42 7.76 -3.85 -14.45
N THR A 43 7.69 -3.67 -13.13
CA THR A 43 7.85 -2.37 -12.50
C THR A 43 9.34 -2.01 -12.37
N PRO A 44 9.79 -0.86 -12.91
CA PRO A 44 11.16 -0.38 -12.77
C PRO A 44 11.59 -0.23 -11.31
N LYS A 45 12.90 -0.38 -11.05
CA LYS A 45 13.43 -0.30 -9.67
C LYS A 45 13.19 1.05 -9.00
N THR A 46 13.23 2.15 -9.76
CA THR A 46 12.94 3.51 -9.28
C THR A 46 11.50 3.63 -8.79
N ASP A 47 10.56 3.04 -9.54
CA ASP A 47 9.14 3.08 -9.20
C ASP A 47 8.86 2.18 -8.01
N LYS A 48 9.53 1.01 -7.90
CA LYS A 48 9.48 0.16 -6.69
C LYS A 48 9.97 0.90 -5.45
N LEU A 49 11.05 1.69 -5.57
CA LEU A 49 11.57 2.48 -4.46
C LEU A 49 10.59 3.58 -4.05
N LEU A 50 9.99 4.28 -5.02
CA LEU A 50 8.96 5.29 -4.78
C LEU A 50 7.74 4.71 -4.06
N ILE A 51 7.28 3.54 -4.49
CA ILE A 51 6.17 2.83 -3.85
C ILE A 51 6.56 2.42 -2.42
N ALA A 52 7.75 1.85 -2.23
CA ALA A 52 8.23 1.48 -0.90
C ALA A 52 8.31 2.68 0.04
N SER A 53 8.75 3.85 -0.43
CA SER A 53 8.75 5.08 0.37
C SER A 53 7.34 5.54 0.72
N ALA A 54 6.39 5.47 -0.23
CA ALA A 54 5.00 5.86 0.00
C ALA A 54 4.31 4.94 1.02
N ILE A 55 4.49 3.61 0.90
CA ILE A 55 3.93 2.65 1.86
C ILE A 55 4.57 2.87 3.25
N SER A 56 5.88 3.08 3.31
CA SER A 56 6.59 3.34 4.58
C SER A 56 6.04 4.58 5.27
N TYR A 57 5.79 5.67 4.54
CA TYR A 57 5.20 6.89 5.10
C TYR A 57 3.78 6.65 5.66
N LEU A 58 2.95 5.87 4.95
CA LEU A 58 1.57 5.58 5.35
C LEU A 58 1.45 4.58 6.51
N VAL A 59 2.38 3.64 6.63
CA VAL A 59 2.37 2.57 7.63
C VAL A 59 3.10 2.98 8.92
N LEU A 60 4.05 3.92 8.85
CA LEU A 60 4.82 4.44 9.99
C LEU A 60 4.28 5.71 10.71
N PRO A 61 3.02 6.19 10.61
CA PRO A 61 2.63 7.45 11.24
C PRO A 61 2.18 7.26 12.70
N ILE A 62 3.04 6.68 13.55
CA ILE A 62 2.97 6.82 15.01
C ILE A 62 4.37 7.11 15.61
N ASP A 63 5.45 6.53 15.08
CA ASP A 63 6.79 6.70 15.68
C ASP A 63 7.54 7.96 15.23
N LEU A 64 7.15 8.63 14.14
CA LEU A 64 7.77 9.89 13.72
C LEU A 64 7.06 11.15 14.26
N ILE A 65 5.76 11.04 14.62
CA ILE A 65 4.97 12.19 15.09
C ILE A 65 5.15 12.44 16.61
N SER A 66 5.70 11.48 17.35
CA SER A 66 6.15 11.74 18.73
C SER A 66 7.46 12.56 18.80
N ALA A 67 8.14 12.78 17.68
CA ALA A 67 9.28 13.69 17.60
C ALA A 67 8.79 15.13 17.36
N LYS A 68 8.55 15.83 18.48
CA LYS A 68 8.50 17.29 18.63
C LYS A 68 9.05 18.10 17.43
N ARG A 69 8.22 19.02 16.90
CA ARG A 69 8.55 20.12 15.97
C ARG A 69 8.79 19.74 14.50
N LEU A 70 7.73 19.74 13.69
CA LEU A 70 7.84 20.11 12.27
C LEU A 70 6.81 21.21 11.97
N PRO A 71 7.25 22.39 11.48
CA PRO A 71 6.34 23.46 11.09
C PRO A 71 5.60 23.03 9.83
N ILE A 72 4.31 23.35 9.79
CA ILE A 72 3.26 22.85 8.90
C ILE A 72 3.46 23.23 7.39
N ILE A 73 4.64 23.69 6.99
CA ILE A 73 4.94 24.26 5.66
C ILE A 73 5.32 23.20 4.60
N GLY A 74 5.66 21.96 4.99
CA GLY A 74 6.12 20.91 4.05
C GLY A 74 5.08 19.88 3.57
N TRP A 75 3.88 19.82 4.18
CA TRP A 75 2.92 18.74 3.91
C TRP A 75 2.16 18.85 2.57
N ILE A 76 2.06 20.05 1.99
CA ILE A 76 1.33 20.27 0.72
C ILE A 76 2.10 19.68 -0.48
N ASP A 77 3.44 19.68 -0.46
CA ASP A 77 4.27 19.08 -1.52
C ASP A 77 4.21 17.53 -1.52
N GLU A 78 4.02 16.91 -0.35
CA GLU A 78 3.99 15.46 -0.19
C GLU A 78 2.64 14.83 -0.62
N VAL A 79 1.51 15.51 -0.41
CA VAL A 79 0.17 15.02 -0.83
C VAL A 79 0.01 15.09 -2.35
N VAL A 80 0.56 16.14 -2.99
CA VAL A 80 0.66 16.24 -4.45
C VAL A 80 1.58 15.14 -5.00
N SER A 81 2.69 14.86 -4.30
CA SER A 81 3.59 13.74 -4.64
C SER A 81 2.92 12.37 -4.54
N LEU A 82 2.04 12.14 -3.55
CA LEU A 82 1.29 10.88 -3.43
C LEU A 82 0.31 10.70 -4.59
N THR A 83 -0.34 11.78 -5.03
CA THR A 83 -1.25 11.75 -6.20
C THR A 83 -0.49 11.46 -7.49
N ILE A 84 0.67 12.10 -7.70
CA ILE A 84 1.52 11.85 -8.88
C ILE A 84 2.14 10.44 -8.83
N ALA A 85 2.55 9.97 -7.65
CA ALA A 85 3.00 8.60 -7.45
C ALA A 85 1.87 7.62 -7.76
N TYR A 86 0.66 7.86 -7.25
CA TYR A 86 -0.50 7.04 -7.56
C TYR A 86 -0.77 7.00 -9.07
N GLN A 87 -0.81 8.14 -9.76
CA GLN A 87 -0.97 8.20 -11.22
C GLN A 87 0.15 7.47 -11.98
N LYS A 88 1.40 7.62 -11.55
CA LYS A 88 2.56 6.91 -12.13
C LYS A 88 2.52 5.41 -11.87
N VAL A 89 1.89 4.98 -10.79
CA VAL A 89 1.84 3.57 -10.40
C VAL A 89 0.58 2.89 -10.94
N CYS A 90 -0.50 3.64 -11.15
CA CYS A 90 -1.73 3.17 -11.80
C CYS A 90 -1.51 2.57 -13.18
N LYS A 91 -0.55 3.08 -13.97
CA LYS A 91 -0.22 2.50 -15.28
C LYS A 91 0.33 1.06 -15.21
N TYR A 92 0.78 0.62 -14.04
CA TYR A 92 1.26 -0.75 -13.81
C TYR A 92 0.21 -1.64 -13.16
N ILE A 93 -0.97 -1.11 -12.83
CA ILE A 93 -2.07 -1.93 -12.30
C ILE A 93 -2.65 -2.70 -13.48
N THR A 94 -2.40 -4.01 -13.49
CA THR A 94 -2.97 -4.93 -14.48
C THR A 94 -4.24 -5.59 -13.93
N PRO A 95 -5.11 -6.14 -14.80
CA PRO A 95 -6.30 -6.89 -14.35
C PRO A 95 -5.95 -8.04 -13.40
N GLU A 96 -4.78 -8.67 -13.57
CA GLU A 96 -4.30 -9.73 -12.69
C GLU A 96 -3.95 -9.18 -11.30
N ILE A 97 -3.30 -8.01 -11.23
CA ILE A 97 -3.04 -7.32 -9.95
C ILE A 97 -4.35 -6.92 -9.27
N GLU A 98 -5.32 -6.42 -10.02
CA GLU A 98 -6.63 -6.09 -9.45
C GLU A 98 -7.34 -7.33 -8.90
N SER A 99 -7.28 -8.45 -9.63
CA SER A 99 -7.85 -9.72 -9.19
C SER A 99 -7.20 -10.23 -7.91
N GLU A 100 -5.87 -10.22 -7.84
CA GLU A 100 -5.10 -10.59 -6.63
C GLU A 100 -5.49 -9.72 -5.43
N VAL A 101 -5.57 -8.40 -5.63
CA VAL A 101 -5.98 -7.47 -4.57
C VAL A 101 -7.41 -7.75 -4.10
N ASN A 102 -8.34 -7.99 -5.03
CA ASN A 102 -9.73 -8.33 -4.68
C ASN A 102 -9.79 -9.62 -3.85
N ASN A 103 -9.03 -10.66 -4.22
CA ASN A 103 -8.96 -11.91 -3.46
C ASN A 103 -8.45 -11.71 -2.04
N VAL A 104 -7.44 -10.87 -1.86
CA VAL A 104 -6.92 -10.51 -0.52
C VAL A 104 -7.96 -9.74 0.27
N LEU A 105 -8.64 -8.77 -0.36
CA LEU A 105 -9.69 -7.99 0.31
C LEU A 105 -10.87 -8.84 0.73
N GLU A 106 -11.31 -9.81 -0.08
CA GLU A 106 -12.34 -10.79 0.31
C GLU A 106 -11.89 -11.62 1.51
N ARG A 107 -10.62 -12.06 1.52
CA ARG A 107 -10.09 -12.84 2.63
C ARG A 107 -9.97 -12.01 3.93
N TRP A 108 -9.60 -10.75 3.82
CA TRP A 108 -9.37 -9.86 4.98
C TRP A 108 -10.66 -9.22 5.49
N PHE A 109 -11.59 -8.94 4.58
CA PHE A 109 -12.86 -8.27 4.84
C PHE A 109 -13.96 -9.03 4.09
N PRO A 110 -14.28 -10.27 4.53
CA PRO A 110 -15.35 -11.03 3.92
C PRO A 110 -16.64 -10.22 4.06
N GLU A 111 -17.36 -10.04 2.96
CA GLU A 111 -18.70 -9.48 3.05
C GLU A 111 -19.56 -10.47 3.85
N CYS A 112 -20.07 -10.05 5.01
CA CYS A 112 -21.16 -10.77 5.66
C CYS A 112 -22.39 -10.66 4.75
N LYS A 113 -22.47 -11.53 3.75
CA LYS A 113 -23.73 -11.84 3.10
C LYS A 113 -24.55 -12.53 4.18
N TYR A 114 -25.37 -11.75 4.89
CA TYR A 114 -26.53 -12.33 5.55
C TYR A 114 -27.31 -12.99 4.43
N GLU A 115 -27.20 -14.31 4.30
CA GLU A 115 -28.23 -15.09 3.65
C GLU A 115 -29.49 -14.77 4.44
N LEU A 116 -30.32 -13.90 3.88
CA LEU A 116 -31.69 -13.71 4.31
C LEU A 116 -32.35 -15.06 4.08
N ILE A 117 -32.31 -15.90 5.12
CA ILE A 117 -33.13 -17.09 5.23
C ILE A 117 -34.57 -16.54 5.29
N SER A 118 -35.20 -16.44 4.12
CA SER A 118 -36.64 -16.21 3.96
C SER A 118 -37.39 -17.51 4.14
#